data_AF-A0A161M7I7-F1
#
_entry.id   AF-A0A161M7I7-F1
#
_cell.length_a   1.000
_cell.length_b   1.000
_cell.length_c   1.000
_cell.angle_alpha   90.00
_cell.angle_beta   90.00
_cell.angle_gamma   90.00
#
_symmetry.space_group_name_H-M   'P 1'
#
loop_
_entity.id
_entity.type
_entity.pdbx_description
1 polymer ?
#
loop_
_entity_poly.entity_id
_entity_poly.type
_entity_poly.pdbx_seq_one_letter_code
_entity_poly.pdbx_strand_id
1 'polypeptide(L)'
;MTRRFRMLLVAALALTACSCGNERLAPEIGQEEMAPNDGGNGFQAGIAIRNVILVGDSTGKALASGAGAPLHMVLINNRTAPDRLVAISAPGAFQGAEIPGGGVDLPVRQPVGTGPVPVALLTGASRQLSVGGFVPVELRFQQAGTTRLQVPVMPATEWRATLSPWPSAPAAPSPTSPLNPTPGAPVSPSPTAPVSPSPTG
;
A
#
# COMPACT_ATOMS: atom_id res chain seq x y z
N MET A 1 24.93 34.97 -83.52
CA MET A 1 25.74 33.74 -83.37
C MET A 1 25.82 33.36 -81.90
N THR A 2 26.00 32.07 -81.59
CA THR A 2 26.07 31.35 -80.29
C THR A 2 24.72 30.97 -79.64
N ARG A 3 24.27 29.69 -79.71
CA ARG A 3 24.64 28.47 -78.93
C ARG A 3 24.04 28.55 -77.49
N ARG A 4 23.37 27.58 -76.84
CA ARG A 4 23.15 26.10 -76.88
C ARG A 4 21.88 25.82 -76.04
N PHE A 5 21.02 24.85 -76.35
CA PHE A 5 21.00 23.45 -75.87
C PHE A 5 21.17 23.22 -74.35
N ARG A 6 20.30 22.34 -73.81
CA ARG A 6 20.24 21.71 -72.46
C ARG A 6 19.37 22.51 -71.46
N MET A 7 18.55 21.90 -70.60
CA MET A 7 18.79 20.67 -69.86
C MET A 7 17.46 20.17 -69.24
N LEU A 8 17.21 18.85 -69.32
CA LEU A 8 16.22 18.16 -68.49
C LEU A 8 16.52 18.44 -67.01
N LEU A 9 15.50 18.74 -66.21
CA LEU A 9 15.58 18.64 -64.76
C LEU A 9 14.50 17.67 -64.27
N VAL A 10 14.95 16.45 -63.98
CA VAL A 10 14.21 15.42 -63.25
C VAL A 10 14.08 15.90 -61.81
N ALA A 11 12.85 16.12 -61.34
CA ALA A 11 12.59 16.45 -59.95
C ALA A 11 12.62 15.16 -59.11
N ALA A 12 13.77 14.87 -58.50
CA ALA A 12 13.89 13.84 -57.47
C ALA A 12 13.42 14.42 -56.13
N LEU A 13 12.20 14.04 -55.72
CA LEU A 13 11.63 14.39 -54.43
C LEU A 13 12.30 13.55 -53.34
N ALA A 14 13.32 14.10 -52.68
CA ALA A 14 13.91 13.47 -51.50
C ALA A 14 13.05 13.78 -50.26
N LEU A 15 12.18 12.86 -49.86
CA LEU A 15 11.51 12.90 -48.55
C LEU A 15 12.55 12.61 -47.46
N THR A 16 13.20 13.66 -46.96
CA THR A 16 13.91 13.61 -45.68
C THR A 16 12.92 13.96 -44.58
N ALA A 17 12.18 12.96 -44.10
CA ALA A 17 11.40 13.08 -42.89
C ALA A 17 12.36 13.14 -41.69
N CYS A 18 12.71 14.36 -41.26
CA CYS A 18 13.36 14.59 -39.99
C CYS A 18 12.34 14.25 -38.89
N SER A 19 12.47 13.08 -38.26
CA SER A 19 11.65 12.67 -37.12
C SER A 19 12.08 13.42 -35.86
N CYS A 20 11.83 14.72 -35.82
CA CYS A 20 11.70 15.44 -34.54
C CYS A 20 10.23 15.31 -34.14
N GLY A 21 9.95 14.43 -33.19
CA GLY A 21 8.61 14.15 -32.71
C GLY A 21 7.94 15.41 -32.15
N ASN A 22 7.00 15.96 -32.90
CA ASN A 22 6.02 16.90 -32.39
C ASN A 22 4.77 16.10 -32.05
N GLU A 23 4.74 15.53 -30.86
CA GLU A 23 3.55 14.86 -30.33
C GLU A 23 2.48 15.89 -29.96
N ARG A 24 1.59 16.18 -30.91
CA ARG A 24 0.32 16.81 -30.54
C ARG A 24 -0.91 16.41 -31.34
N LEU A 25 -0.81 15.55 -32.36
CA LEU A 25 -1.98 15.18 -33.16
C LEU A 25 -1.85 13.75 -33.71
N ALA A 26 -2.18 12.74 -32.91
CA ALA A 26 -2.59 11.43 -33.39
C ALA A 26 -3.62 10.83 -32.40
N PRO A 27 -4.78 10.32 -32.84
CA PRO A 27 -5.73 9.65 -31.97
C PRO A 27 -5.16 8.29 -31.55
N GLU A 28 -4.48 8.29 -30.40
CA GLU A 28 -4.54 7.33 -29.28
C GLU A 28 -4.90 5.86 -29.59
N ILE A 29 -4.01 5.11 -30.26
CA ILE A 29 -4.04 3.63 -30.26
C ILE A 29 -2.67 3.00 -29.97
N GLY A 30 -1.74 3.75 -29.36
CA GLY A 30 -0.37 3.25 -29.11
C GLY A 30 0.46 4.00 -28.07
N GLN A 31 -0.15 4.83 -27.22
CA GLN A 31 0.53 5.57 -26.16
C GLN A 31 -0.09 5.35 -24.78
N GLU A 32 -0.68 4.18 -24.54
CA GLU A 32 -0.81 3.74 -23.15
C GLU A 32 0.61 3.40 -22.68
N GLU A 33 1.29 4.38 -22.10
CA GLU A 33 2.54 4.19 -21.36
C GLU A 33 2.24 3.19 -20.24
N MET A 34 2.39 1.91 -20.54
CA MET A 34 2.26 0.85 -19.56
C MET A 34 3.36 1.07 -18.54
N ALA A 35 2.96 1.54 -17.36
CA ALA A 35 3.88 1.64 -16.24
C ALA A 35 4.47 0.24 -15.99
N PRO A 36 5.78 0.11 -15.71
CA PRO A 36 6.42 -1.18 -15.49
C PRO A 36 6.11 -1.72 -14.07
N ASN A 37 4.84 -1.63 -13.65
CA ASN A 37 4.31 -2.14 -12.40
C ASN A 37 2.79 -2.38 -12.52
N ASP A 38 2.27 -3.25 -11.65
CA ASP A 38 0.85 -3.61 -11.64
C ASP A 38 -0.02 -2.63 -10.83
N GLY A 39 0.56 -1.58 -10.26
CA GLY A 39 -0.12 -0.66 -9.35
C GLY A 39 -0.79 0.53 -10.05
N GLY A 40 -1.61 1.26 -9.27
CA GLY A 40 -2.13 2.54 -9.69
C GLY A 40 -1.02 3.59 -9.81
N ASN A 41 -1.01 4.37 -10.88
CA ASN A 41 -0.05 5.45 -11.10
C ASN A 41 -0.81 6.75 -11.36
N GLY A 42 -0.24 7.89 -10.97
CA GLY A 42 -0.84 9.20 -11.16
C GLY A 42 0.13 10.35 -11.01
N PHE A 43 -0.35 11.55 -11.27
CA PHE A 43 0.43 12.77 -11.14
C PHE A 43 -0.47 13.91 -10.67
N GLN A 44 -0.05 14.63 -9.63
CA GLN A 44 -0.82 15.72 -9.05
C GLN A 44 0.08 16.92 -8.78
N ALA A 45 -0.08 17.97 -9.57
CA ALA A 45 0.58 19.27 -9.37
C ALA A 45 2.09 19.19 -9.06
N GLY A 46 2.83 18.30 -9.74
CA GLY A 46 4.26 18.09 -9.51
C GLY A 46 4.62 16.92 -8.60
N ILE A 47 3.63 16.23 -8.02
CA ILE A 47 3.85 15.00 -7.24
C ILE A 47 3.58 13.80 -8.15
N ALA A 48 4.61 13.00 -8.42
CA ALA A 48 4.44 11.71 -9.07
C ALA A 48 4.05 10.65 -8.03
N ILE A 49 2.99 9.91 -8.34
CA ILE A 49 2.42 8.86 -7.50
C ILE A 49 2.58 7.56 -8.26
N ARG A 50 3.27 6.58 -7.66
CA ARG A 50 3.71 5.38 -8.36
C ARG A 50 3.40 4.12 -7.57
N ASN A 51 3.06 3.06 -8.31
CA ASN A 51 2.85 1.71 -7.79
C ASN A 51 1.94 1.66 -6.54
N VAL A 52 0.80 2.36 -6.60
CA VAL A 52 -0.17 2.35 -5.51
C VAL A 52 -0.91 1.02 -5.51
N ILE A 53 -0.78 0.25 -4.44
CA ILE A 53 -1.42 -1.07 -4.29
C ILE A 53 -2.01 -1.24 -2.89
N LEU A 54 -3.18 -1.86 -2.82
CA LEU A 54 -3.73 -2.40 -1.58
C LEU A 54 -3.34 -3.86 -1.48
N VAL A 55 -2.71 -4.25 -0.38
CA VAL A 55 -2.33 -5.65 -0.17
C VAL A 55 -3.39 -6.30 0.70
N GLY A 56 -4.02 -7.34 0.17
CA GLY A 56 -4.96 -8.18 0.91
C GLY A 56 -4.27 -9.06 1.95
N ASP A 57 -5.03 -9.96 2.57
CA ASP A 57 -4.46 -10.86 3.57
C ASP A 57 -3.45 -11.87 2.97
N SER A 58 -2.63 -12.47 3.84
CA SER A 58 -1.62 -13.48 3.48
C SER A 58 -2.22 -14.79 2.96
N THR A 59 -3.55 -14.95 3.01
CA THR A 59 -4.23 -16.14 2.49
C THR A 59 -4.52 -16.04 0.99
N GLY A 60 -4.24 -14.87 0.38
CA GLY A 60 -4.49 -14.61 -1.04
C GLY A 60 -5.97 -14.56 -1.39
N LYS A 61 -6.85 -14.49 -0.38
CA LYS A 61 -8.29 -14.42 -0.56
C LYS A 61 -8.75 -12.97 -0.70
N ALA A 62 -10.00 -12.82 -1.13
CA ALA A 62 -10.68 -11.54 -1.13
C ALA A 62 -10.69 -10.94 0.29
N LEU A 63 -10.45 -9.63 0.38
CA LEU A 63 -10.45 -8.91 1.64
C LEU A 63 -11.86 -8.91 2.23
N ALA A 64 -12.02 -9.38 3.45
CA ALA A 64 -13.33 -9.48 4.11
C ALA A 64 -13.93 -8.09 4.41
N SER A 65 -15.25 -8.05 4.56
CA SER A 65 -15.93 -6.86 5.11
C SER A 65 -15.42 -6.57 6.53
N GLY A 66 -15.22 -5.30 6.85
CA GLY A 66 -14.65 -4.80 8.11
C GLY A 66 -13.13 -4.91 8.20
N ALA A 67 -12.44 -5.58 7.28
CA ALA A 67 -11.00 -5.76 7.34
C ALA A 67 -10.23 -4.47 7.02
N GLY A 68 -8.98 -4.40 7.49
CA GLY A 68 -8.02 -3.38 7.08
C GLY A 68 -7.11 -3.86 5.96
N ALA A 69 -6.60 -2.93 5.16
CA ALA A 69 -5.69 -3.22 4.05
C ALA A 69 -4.50 -2.24 4.02
N PRO A 70 -3.26 -2.74 4.18
CA PRO A 70 -2.06 -1.94 3.98
C PRO A 70 -1.98 -1.37 2.57
N LEU A 71 -1.69 -0.07 2.48
CA LEU A 71 -1.55 0.68 1.24
C LEU A 71 -0.07 0.99 1.03
N HIS A 72 0.50 0.42 -0.03
CA HIS A 72 1.87 0.70 -0.46
C HIS A 72 1.83 1.64 -1.66
N MET A 73 2.76 2.58 -1.70
CA MET A 73 2.93 3.52 -2.81
C MET A 73 4.30 4.17 -2.74
N VAL A 74 4.76 4.68 -3.87
CA VAL A 74 5.92 5.58 -3.94
C VAL A 74 5.45 6.98 -4.33
N LEU A 75 5.91 7.98 -3.58
CA LEU A 75 5.62 9.40 -3.80
C LEU A 75 6.91 10.13 -4.13
N ILE A 76 6.91 10.94 -5.19
CA ILE A 76 8.07 11.73 -5.61
C ILE A 76 7.63 13.17 -5.82
N ASN A 77 8.20 14.09 -5.03
CA ASN A 77 7.91 15.51 -5.16
C ASN A 77 8.87 16.17 -6.16
N ASN A 78 8.41 16.42 -7.39
CA ASN A 78 9.18 17.11 -8.43
C ASN A 78 9.01 18.64 -8.39
N ARG A 79 8.34 19.19 -7.36
CA ARG A 79 8.19 20.63 -7.15
C ARG A 79 9.48 21.22 -6.57
N THR A 80 9.54 22.55 -6.49
CA THR A 80 10.69 23.29 -5.92
C THR A 80 10.59 23.48 -4.40
N ALA A 81 9.45 23.17 -3.80
CA ALA A 81 9.18 23.29 -2.36
C ALA A 81 8.70 21.95 -1.78
N PRO A 82 8.97 21.66 -0.49
CA PRO A 82 8.45 20.46 0.17
C PRO A 82 6.92 20.48 0.25
N ASP A 83 6.32 19.30 0.31
CA ASP A 83 4.88 19.11 0.50
C ASP A 83 4.64 18.03 1.56
N ARG A 84 3.38 17.74 1.86
CA ARG A 84 3.00 16.70 2.82
C ARG A 84 1.71 16.02 2.36
N LEU A 85 1.70 14.69 2.33
CA LEU A 85 0.44 13.94 2.25
C LEU A 85 -0.23 14.00 3.63
N VAL A 86 -1.40 14.63 3.70
CA VAL A 86 -2.08 14.92 4.97
C VAL A 86 -3.37 14.14 5.17
N ALA A 87 -3.92 13.54 4.12
CA ALA A 87 -5.04 12.62 4.25
C ALA A 87 -5.06 11.60 3.12
N ILE A 88 -5.59 10.43 3.45
CA ILE A 88 -5.96 9.37 2.52
C ILE A 88 -7.39 8.99 2.85
N SER A 89 -8.22 8.73 1.83
CA SER A 89 -9.54 8.15 2.02
C SER A 89 -9.92 7.25 0.86
N ALA A 90 -10.89 6.37 1.07
CA ALA A 90 -11.46 5.56 0.00
C ALA A 90 -12.99 5.56 0.11
N PRO A 91 -13.64 6.68 -0.28
CA PRO A 91 -15.06 6.88 -0.05
C PRO A 91 -15.90 5.75 -0.63
N GLY A 92 -16.79 5.19 0.20
CA GLY A 92 -17.66 4.07 -0.16
C GLY A 92 -17.00 2.68 -0.14
N ALA A 93 -15.67 2.60 -0.03
CA ALA A 93 -14.95 1.33 0.03
C ALA A 93 -14.37 1.02 1.43
N PHE A 94 -13.93 2.05 2.17
CA PHE A 94 -13.41 1.93 3.52
C PHE A 94 -13.98 3.02 4.42
N GLN A 95 -14.06 2.75 5.73
CA GLN A 95 -14.56 3.70 6.73
C GLN A 95 -13.51 4.72 7.16
N GLY A 96 -12.22 4.39 7.07
CA GLY A 96 -11.16 5.28 7.50
C GLY A 96 -9.79 4.95 6.92
N ALA A 97 -8.81 5.76 7.29
CA ALA A 97 -7.42 5.55 6.96
C ALA A 97 -6.52 6.01 8.11
N GLU A 98 -5.43 5.30 8.34
CA GLU A 98 -4.38 5.65 9.29
C GLU A 98 -3.08 5.92 8.53
N ILE A 99 -2.45 7.05 8.81
CA ILE A 99 -1.13 7.41 8.29
C ILE A 99 -0.20 7.55 9.50
N PRO A 100 0.96 6.86 9.54
CA PRO A 100 1.88 6.98 10.67
C PRO A 100 2.29 8.44 10.87
N GLY A 101 2.28 8.93 12.11
CA GLY A 101 2.58 10.34 12.40
C GLY A 101 1.57 11.35 11.82
N GLY A 102 0.40 10.90 11.36
CA GLY A 102 -0.67 11.76 10.83
C GLY A 102 -0.34 12.42 9.48
N GLY A 103 0.64 11.90 8.74
CA GLY A 103 0.98 12.36 7.39
C GLY A 103 2.37 11.95 6.95
N VAL A 104 2.65 12.15 5.66
CA VAL A 104 3.91 11.76 5.03
C VAL A 104 4.59 13.01 4.47
N ASP A 105 5.76 13.35 5.00
CA ASP A 105 6.54 14.48 4.48
C ASP A 105 7.15 14.12 3.13
N LEU A 106 7.05 15.05 2.17
CA LEU A 106 7.50 14.87 0.79
C LEU A 106 8.64 15.83 0.47
N PRO A 107 9.89 15.47 0.80
CA PRO A 107 11.06 16.24 0.43
C PRO A 107 11.20 16.36 -1.08
N VAL A 108 11.73 17.50 -1.54
CA VAL A 108 11.94 17.80 -2.95
C VAL A 108 12.90 16.79 -3.58
N ARG A 109 12.53 16.26 -4.75
CA ARG A 109 13.32 15.33 -5.58
C ARG A 109 13.76 14.05 -4.86
N GLN A 110 13.02 13.64 -3.83
CA GLN A 110 13.29 12.43 -3.08
C GLN A 110 12.06 11.50 -3.10
N PRO A 111 12.25 10.22 -3.44
CA PRO A 111 11.16 9.25 -3.37
C PRO A 111 10.91 8.84 -1.90
N VAL A 112 9.64 8.74 -1.54
CA VAL A 112 9.16 8.26 -0.23
C VAL A 112 8.29 7.03 -0.45
N GLY A 113 8.37 6.05 0.46
CA GLY A 113 7.60 4.80 0.37
C GLY A 113 8.23 3.72 -0.51
N THR A 114 9.55 3.77 -0.74
CA THR A 114 10.29 2.80 -1.56
C THR A 114 10.56 1.46 -0.87
N GLY A 115 10.34 1.37 0.44
CA GLY A 115 10.60 0.18 1.24
C GLY A 115 9.40 -0.78 1.33
N PRO A 116 9.55 -1.88 2.07
CA PRO A 116 8.49 -2.86 2.25
C PRO A 116 7.40 -2.41 3.24
N VAL A 117 7.59 -1.29 3.94
CA VAL A 117 6.65 -0.79 4.94
C VAL A 117 5.50 -0.04 4.24
N PRO A 118 4.23 -0.33 4.59
CA PRO A 118 3.09 0.40 4.02
C PRO A 118 3.13 1.87 4.41
N VAL A 119 2.65 2.72 3.50
CA VAL A 119 2.55 4.16 3.73
C VAL A 119 1.35 4.50 4.62
N ALA A 120 0.29 3.70 4.52
CA ALA A 120 -0.95 3.87 5.28
C ALA A 120 -1.71 2.56 5.45
N LEU A 121 -2.70 2.55 6.34
CA LEU A 121 -3.68 1.47 6.48
C LEU A 121 -5.07 2.03 6.15
N LEU A 122 -5.76 1.45 5.16
CA LEU A 122 -7.20 1.68 5.03
C LEU A 122 -7.93 0.75 6.01
N THR A 123 -8.93 1.26 6.72
CA THR A 123 -9.60 0.54 7.81
C THR A 123 -11.10 0.38 7.54
N GLY A 124 -11.64 -0.77 7.96
CA GLY A 124 -13.06 -1.05 7.88
C GLY A 124 -13.56 -1.13 6.44
N ALA A 125 -13.14 -2.12 5.66
CA ALA A 125 -13.69 -2.34 4.33
C ALA A 125 -15.23 -2.43 4.38
N SER A 126 -15.94 -1.59 3.63
CA SER A 126 -17.41 -1.51 3.71
C SER A 126 -18.12 -2.75 3.15
N ARG A 127 -17.40 -3.56 2.37
CA ARG A 127 -17.83 -4.83 1.78
C ARG A 127 -16.63 -5.71 1.52
N GLN A 128 -16.87 -6.97 1.16
CA GLN A 128 -15.82 -7.83 0.65
C GLN A 128 -15.22 -7.25 -0.65
N LEU A 129 -13.89 -7.18 -0.74
CA LEU A 129 -13.18 -6.69 -1.92
C LEU A 129 -12.42 -7.84 -2.59
N SER A 130 -12.75 -8.09 -3.85
CA SER A 130 -12.09 -9.12 -4.64
C SER A 130 -10.64 -8.75 -4.97
N VAL A 131 -9.76 -9.74 -4.93
CA VAL A 131 -8.42 -9.63 -5.52
C VAL A 131 -8.55 -9.30 -7.01
N GLY A 132 -7.70 -8.41 -7.51
CA GLY A 132 -7.76 -7.85 -8.87
C GLY A 132 -8.82 -6.77 -9.06
N GLY A 133 -9.70 -6.55 -8.08
CA GLY A 133 -10.63 -5.42 -8.08
C GLY A 133 -9.93 -4.09 -7.83
N PHE A 134 -10.60 -2.99 -8.15
CA PHE A 134 -10.08 -1.63 -7.95
C PHE A 134 -10.88 -0.87 -6.90
N VAL A 135 -10.16 -0.14 -6.06
CA VAL A 135 -10.70 0.76 -5.04
C VAL A 135 -10.36 2.20 -5.43
N PRO A 136 -11.35 3.10 -5.51
CA PRO A 136 -11.05 4.51 -5.65
C PRO A 136 -10.44 5.05 -4.35
N VAL A 137 -9.18 5.51 -4.43
CA VAL A 137 -8.47 6.11 -3.30
C VAL A 137 -8.21 7.57 -3.60
N GLU A 138 -8.51 8.43 -2.63
CA GLU A 138 -8.22 9.85 -2.67
C GLU A 138 -7.00 10.17 -1.80
N LEU A 139 -6.06 10.90 -2.38
CA LEU A 139 -4.85 11.39 -1.71
C LEU A 139 -4.94 12.91 -1.63
N ARG A 140 -4.81 13.47 -0.42
CA ARG A 140 -4.81 14.92 -0.20
C ARG A 140 -3.45 15.37 0.28
N PHE A 141 -2.79 16.16 -0.56
CA PHE A 141 -1.55 16.87 -0.24
C PHE A 141 -1.86 18.23 0.35
N GLN A 142 -0.98 18.72 1.21
CA GLN A 142 -1.14 20.01 1.88
C GLN A 142 -1.14 21.17 0.89
N GLN A 143 -0.28 21.11 -0.13
CA GLN A 143 -0.14 22.18 -1.13
C GLN A 143 -0.50 21.73 -2.55
N ALA A 144 -0.18 20.51 -2.95
CA ALA A 144 -0.49 19.98 -4.29
C ALA A 144 -1.99 19.66 -4.50
N GLY A 145 -2.81 19.76 -3.45
CA GLY A 145 -4.26 19.53 -3.53
C GLY A 145 -4.65 18.05 -3.43
N THR A 146 -5.81 17.70 -3.96
CA THR A 146 -6.36 16.34 -3.89
C THR A 146 -6.34 15.67 -5.26
N THR A 147 -6.05 14.38 -5.29
CA THR A 147 -6.19 13.54 -6.49
C THR A 147 -6.83 12.21 -6.15
N ARG A 148 -7.42 11.55 -7.15
CA ARG A 148 -8.11 10.26 -7.01
C ARG A 148 -7.50 9.24 -7.96
N LEU A 149 -7.16 8.07 -7.44
CA LEU A 149 -6.58 6.97 -8.20
C LEU A 149 -7.41 5.69 -8.05
N GLN A 150 -7.43 4.89 -9.11
CA GLN A 150 -7.93 3.53 -9.04
C GLN A 150 -6.81 2.63 -8.55
N VAL A 151 -6.97 2.09 -7.35
CA VAL A 151 -5.95 1.29 -6.67
C VAL A 151 -6.35 -0.18 -6.71
N PRO A 152 -5.56 -1.05 -7.34
CA PRO A 152 -5.86 -2.47 -7.36
C PRO A 152 -5.65 -3.12 -5.99
N VAL A 153 -6.51 -4.09 -5.68
CA VAL A 153 -6.38 -4.99 -4.53
C VAL A 153 -5.57 -6.20 -4.97
N MET A 154 -4.38 -6.34 -4.42
CA MET A 154 -3.41 -7.38 -4.74
C MET A 154 -3.40 -8.47 -3.68
N PRO A 155 -3.16 -9.74 -4.05
CA PRO A 155 -2.90 -10.78 -3.08
C PRO A 155 -1.50 -10.60 -2.48
N ALA A 156 -1.31 -10.98 -1.22
CA ALA A 156 0.00 -11.00 -0.57
C ALA A 156 0.83 -12.24 -0.98
N THR A 157 1.02 -12.43 -2.28
CA THR A 157 1.77 -13.56 -2.87
C THR A 157 3.01 -13.08 -3.61
N GLU A 158 3.90 -14.02 -3.94
CA GLU A 158 5.14 -13.76 -4.68
C GLU A 158 5.99 -12.67 -4.01
N TRP A 159 6.46 -11.67 -4.78
CA TRP A 159 7.27 -10.58 -4.25
C TRP A 159 6.52 -9.75 -3.20
N ARG A 160 5.18 -9.69 -3.24
CA ARG A 160 4.36 -8.94 -2.27
C ARG A 160 4.28 -9.62 -0.91
N ALA A 161 4.61 -10.91 -0.81
CA ALA A 161 4.71 -11.60 0.48
C ALA A 161 5.86 -11.08 1.36
N THR A 162 6.80 -10.33 0.77
CA THR A 162 7.90 -9.67 1.49
C THR A 162 7.53 -8.29 2.05
N LEU A 163 6.36 -7.77 1.69
CA LEU A 163 5.86 -6.51 2.22
C LEU A 163 5.52 -6.67 3.69
N SER A 164 5.87 -5.67 4.49
CA SER A 164 5.61 -5.69 5.92
C SER A 164 4.11 -5.53 6.17
N PRO A 165 3.54 -6.25 7.15
CA PRO A 165 2.20 -5.94 7.61
C PRO A 165 2.16 -4.53 8.20
N TRP A 166 0.95 -4.01 8.40
CA TRP A 166 0.79 -2.80 9.20
C TRP A 166 1.41 -3.00 10.59
N PRO A 167 2.21 -2.05 11.12
CA PRO A 167 2.75 -2.15 12.46
C PRO A 167 1.60 -2.16 13.47
N SER A 168 1.29 -3.34 14.02
CA SER A 168 0.42 -3.43 15.19
C SER A 168 1.09 -2.68 16.34
N ALA A 169 0.31 -1.87 17.07
CA ALA A 169 0.77 -1.34 18.35
C ALA A 169 1.34 -2.49 19.21
N PRO A 170 2.41 -2.27 20.00
CA PRO A 170 2.90 -3.27 20.92
C PRO A 170 1.72 -3.79 21.74
N ALA A 171 1.57 -5.12 21.85
CA ALA A 171 0.58 -5.71 22.73
C ALA A 171 0.78 -5.09 24.11
N ALA A 172 -0.27 -4.47 24.67
CA ALA A 172 -0.24 -4.05 26.06
C ALA A 172 0.18 -5.27 26.91
N PRO A 173 1.06 -5.11 27.91
CA PRO A 173 1.41 -6.22 28.78
C PRO A 173 0.11 -6.82 29.33
N SER A 174 -0.10 -8.11 29.09
CA SER A 174 -1.26 -8.82 29.62
C SER A 174 -1.37 -8.53 31.12
N PRO A 175 -2.52 -8.13 31.66
CA PRO A 175 -2.67 -7.98 33.09
C PRO A 175 -2.37 -9.34 33.71
N THR A 176 -1.27 -9.41 34.44
CA THR A 176 -0.94 -10.58 35.28
C THR A 176 -2.07 -10.64 36.30
N SER A 177 -3.01 -11.57 36.10
CA SER A 177 -4.07 -11.77 37.09
C SER A 177 -3.41 -12.09 38.43
N PRO A 178 -3.72 -11.39 39.53
CA PRO A 178 -3.25 -11.82 40.83
C PRO A 178 -3.78 -13.22 41.09
N LEU A 179 -2.89 -14.13 41.46
CA LEU A 179 -3.24 -15.48 41.92
C LEU A 179 -4.27 -15.33 43.05
N ASN A 180 -5.52 -15.68 42.75
CA ASN A 180 -6.56 -15.86 43.76
C ASN A 180 -6.13 -17.04 44.64
N PRO A 181 -5.86 -16.87 45.95
CA PRO A 181 -5.57 -18.00 46.80
C PRO A 181 -6.84 -18.83 46.94
N THR A 182 -6.84 -20.02 46.36
CA THR A 182 -7.84 -21.06 46.60
C THR A 182 -8.00 -21.24 48.12
N PRO A 183 -9.21 -21.14 48.70
CA PRO A 183 -9.44 -21.53 50.08
C PRO A 183 -9.09 -23.01 50.26
N GLY A 184 -8.05 -23.26 51.07
CA GLY A 184 -7.60 -24.61 51.40
C GLY A 184 -8.72 -25.42 52.03
N ALA A 185 -8.90 -26.63 51.51
CA ALA A 185 -9.77 -27.64 52.10
C ALA A 185 -9.42 -27.90 53.58
N PRO A 186 -10.41 -28.21 54.43
CA PRO A 186 -10.16 -28.49 55.84
C PRO A 186 -9.33 -29.76 56.01
N VAL A 187 -8.24 -29.66 56.77
CA VAL A 187 -7.44 -30.80 57.21
C VAL A 187 -8.24 -31.64 58.21
N SER A 188 -8.59 -32.86 57.82
CA SER A 188 -9.21 -33.87 58.67
C SER A 188 -8.16 -34.51 59.60
N PRO A 189 -8.32 -34.50 60.94
CA PRO A 189 -7.39 -35.18 61.84
C PRO A 189 -7.61 -36.69 61.79
N SER A 190 -6.56 -37.44 61.43
CA SER A 190 -6.54 -38.90 61.49
C SER A 190 -6.40 -39.38 62.96
N PRO A 191 -7.21 -40.34 63.43
CA PRO A 191 -7.18 -40.80 64.81
C PRO A 191 -5.97 -41.71 65.11
N THR A 192 -5.31 -41.45 66.24
CA THR A 192 -4.24 -42.27 66.84
C THR A 192 -4.77 -43.67 67.20
N ALA A 193 -4.15 -44.72 66.66
CA ALA A 193 -4.44 -46.10 67.04
C ALA A 193 -3.85 -46.45 68.43
N PRO A 194 -4.53 -47.29 69.23
CA PRO A 194 -4.10 -47.64 70.58
C PRO A 194 -2.93 -48.64 70.60
N VAL A 195 -2.05 -48.50 71.60
CA VAL A 195 -1.05 -49.49 71.98
C VAL A 195 -1.73 -50.76 72.52
N SER A 196 -1.36 -51.92 71.99
CA SER A 196 -1.78 -53.23 72.50
C SER A 196 -0.56 -53.98 73.09
N PRO A 197 -0.62 -54.49 74.34
CA PRO A 197 0.45 -55.27 74.94
C PRO A 197 0.42 -56.73 74.44
N SER A 198 1.58 -57.35 74.25
CA SER A 198 1.70 -58.78 73.96
C SER A 198 2.16 -59.55 75.22
N PRO A 199 1.73 -60.81 75.43
CA PRO A 199 1.65 -61.43 76.75
C PRO A 199 2.87 -62.30 77.18
N THR A 200 3.12 -62.22 78.49
CA THR A 200 3.52 -63.20 79.52
C THR A 200 4.70 -64.15 79.31
N GLY A 201 5.72 -63.96 80.16
CA GLY A 201 6.59 -64.96 80.76
C GLY A 201 6.92 -64.52 82.18
#